data_AF-A0A1Q7Q8L7-F1
#
_entry.id   AF-A0A1Q7Q8L7-F1
#
_cell.length_a   1.000
_cell.length_b   1.000
_cell.length_c   1.000
_cell.angle_alpha   90.00
_cell.angle_beta   90.00
_cell.angle_gamma   90.00
#
_symmetry.space_group_name_H-M   'P 1'
#
loop_
_entity.id
_entity.type
_entity.pdbx_description
1 polymer ?
#
loop_
_entity_poly.entity_id
_entity_poly.type
_entity_poly.pdbx_seq_one_letter_code
_entity_poly.pdbx_strand_id
1 'polypeptide(L)' 'MALCVAETDEETQPADVVGPVSYLRLHKSRYADEDLGRWAQWIGQRAGEGRNVFAYFTHEEGAPATDYARTLMELVTGNQ' A
#
# COMPACT_ATOMS: atom_id res chain seq x y z
N MET A 1 -5.64 3.93 17.78
CA MET A 1 -5.50 2.63 17.11
C MET A 1 -5.49 2.87 15.60
N ALA A 2 -4.86 2.00 14.80
CA ALA A 2 -4.67 2.19 13.34
C ALA A 2 -4.97 0.88 12.58
N LEU A 3 -5.45 1.00 11.34
CA LEU A 3 -5.67 -0.13 10.42
C LEU A 3 -4.34 -0.63 9.88
N CYS A 4 -3.99 -1.90 10.07
CA CYS A 4 -2.70 -2.45 9.62
C CYS A 4 -2.91 -3.53 8.57
N VAL A 5 -2.88 -3.18 7.29
CA VAL A 5 -2.92 -4.17 6.21
C VAL A 5 -1.49 -4.65 5.93
N ALA A 6 -1.24 -5.94 6.17
CA ALA A 6 0.00 -6.59 5.80
C ALA A 6 -0.26 -7.48 4.58
N GLU A 7 0.55 -7.28 3.53
CA GLU A 7 0.57 -8.15 2.36
C GLU A 7 1.90 -8.89 2.29
N THR A 8 1.82 -10.21 2.16
CA THR A 8 2.94 -11.10 1.85
C THR A 8 2.68 -11.82 0.52
N ASP A 9 3.68 -12.52 -0.01
CA ASP A 9 3.52 -13.31 -1.25
C ASP A 9 2.41 -14.39 -1.15
N GLU A 10 2.02 -14.80 0.06
CA GLU A 10 1.03 -15.87 0.29
C GLU A 10 -0.34 -15.36 0.80
N GLU A 11 -0.44 -14.16 1.39
CA GLU A 11 -1.70 -13.67 1.99
C GLU A 11 -1.88 -12.14 1.90
N THR A 12 -3.12 -11.71 1.61
CA THR A 12 -3.61 -10.36 1.90
C THR A 12 -4.52 -10.45 3.12
N GLN A 13 -4.08 -9.96 4.29
CA GLN A 13 -4.91 -9.98 5.49
C GLN A 13 -5.85 -8.76 5.50
N PRO A 14 -7.19 -8.95 5.55
CA PRO A 14 -8.09 -7.83 5.81
C PRO A 14 -7.92 -7.46 7.28
N ALA A 15 -7.19 -6.38 7.54
CA ALA A 15 -7.26 -5.78 8.86
C ALA A 15 -8.59 -5.07 8.99
N ASP A 16 -9.37 -5.43 10.00
CA ASP A 16 -10.43 -4.61 10.55
C ASP A 16 -9.87 -3.89 11.78
N VAL A 17 -9.61 -2.58 11.66
CA VAL A 17 -9.29 -1.72 12.81
C VAL A 17 -9.89 -0.34 12.63
N VAL A 18 -10.44 0.17 13.72
CA VAL A 18 -11.11 1.46 13.81
C VAL A 18 -10.08 2.51 14.23
N GLY A 19 -9.50 3.22 13.26
CA GLY A 19 -8.45 4.21 13.51
C GLY A 19 -8.40 5.33 12.47
N PRO A 20 -8.00 6.57 12.83
CA PRO A 20 -7.89 7.68 11.87
C PRO A 20 -6.76 7.49 10.85
N VAL A 21 -5.96 6.44 11.02
CA VAL A 21 -4.79 6.13 10.21
C VAL A 21 -4.90 4.73 9.64
N SER A 22 -4.54 4.61 8.36
CA SER A 22 -4.32 3.37 7.64
C SER A 22 -2.82 3.15 7.42
N TYR A 23 -2.34 1.96 7.72
CA TYR A 23 -0.96 1.53 7.59
C TYR A 23 -0.89 0.29 6.69
N LEU A 24 -0.01 0.33 5.70
CA LEU A 24 0.17 -0.70 4.69
C LEU A 24 1.62 -1.16 4.68
N ARG A 25 1.85 -2.46 4.88
CA ARG A 25 3.18 -3.09 4.77
C ARG A 25 3.20 -4.02 3.57
N LEU A 26 3.92 -3.59 2.53
CA LEU A 26 4.05 -4.24 1.24
C LEU A 26 5.34 -5.06 1.20
N HIS A 27 5.23 -6.38 1.33
CA HIS A 27 6.39 -7.27 1.49
C HIS A 27 6.54 -8.30 0.35
N LYS A 28 5.78 -8.18 -0.75
CA LYS A 28 5.98 -9.09 -1.90
C LYS A 28 7.36 -8.88 -2.52
N SER A 29 7.94 -9.97 -3.01
CA SER A 29 9.26 -9.97 -3.66
C SER A 29 9.27 -9.15 -4.96
N ARG A 30 8.13 -9.11 -5.66
CA ARG A 30 7.92 -8.30 -6.86
C ARG A 30 6.51 -7.76 -6.89
N TYR A 31 6.37 -6.56 -7.43
CA TYR A 31 5.10 -5.92 -7.71
C TYR A 31 4.97 -5.72 -9.21
N ALA A 32 3.88 -6.21 -9.80
CA ALA A 32 3.47 -5.82 -11.14
C ALA A 32 2.71 -4.48 -11.09
N ASP A 33 2.60 -3.81 -12.24
CA ASP A 33 1.85 -2.56 -12.34
C ASP A 33 0.39 -2.72 -11.88
N GLU A 34 -0.21 -3.88 -12.11
CA GLU A 34 -1.57 -4.21 -11.63
C GLU A 34 -1.64 -4.30 -10.10
N ASP A 35 -0.63 -4.87 -9.44
CA ASP A 35 -0.56 -4.90 -7.97
C ASP A 35 -0.49 -3.47 -7.41
N LEU A 36 0.37 -2.62 -8.01
CA LEU A 36 0.51 -1.22 -7.60
C LEU A 36 -0.77 -0.42 -7.87
N GLY A 37 -1.45 -0.67 -8.98
CA GLY A 37 -2.74 -0.06 -9.30
C GLY A 37 -3.82 -0.40 -8.29
N ARG A 38 -3.90 -1.67 -7.87
CA ARG A 38 -4.82 -2.13 -6.81
C ARG A 38 -4.53 -1.41 -5.49
N TRP A 39 -3.26 -1.25 -5.12
CA TRP A 39 -2.88 -0.53 -3.91
C TRP A 39 -3.15 0.97 -4.00
N ALA A 40 -2.94 1.59 -5.16
CA ALA A 40 -3.28 2.99 -5.39
C ALA A 40 -4.79 3.25 -5.21
N GLN A 41 -5.63 2.38 -5.77
CA GLN A 41 -7.08 2.45 -5.58
C GLN A 41 -7.47 2.32 -4.10
N TRP A 42 -6.88 1.36 -3.39
CA TRP A 42 -7.13 1.18 -1.96
C TRP A 42 -6.71 2.40 -1.14
N ILE A 43 -5.54 2.98 -1.41
CA ILE A 43 -5.04 4.20 -0.76
C ILE A 43 -6.01 5.36 -1.02
N GLY A 44 -6.43 5.55 -2.27
CA GLY A 44 -7.39 6.60 -2.65
C GLY A 44 -8.72 6.49 -1.91
N GLN A 45 -9.26 5.27 -1.76
CA GLN A 45 -10.49 5.04 -0.99
C GLN A 45 -10.31 5.45 0.49
N ARG A 46 -9.21 5.04 1.14
CA ARG A 46 -8.96 5.39 2.56
C ARG A 46 -8.72 6.89 2.75
N ALA A 47 -8.01 7.52 1.82
CA ALA A 47 -7.83 8.97 1.82
C ALA A 47 -9.17 9.70 1.64
N GLY A 48 -10.04 9.21 0.76
CA GLY A 48 -11.40 9.73 0.57
C GLY A 48 -12.31 9.58 1.79
N GLU A 49 -12.08 8.57 2.64
CA GLU A 49 -12.70 8.43 3.96
C GLU A 49 -12.13 9.40 5.02
N GLY A 50 -11.17 10.27 4.66
CA GLY A 50 -10.52 11.21 5.57
C GLY A 50 -9.42 10.58 6.44
N ARG A 51 -8.88 9.43 6.06
CA ARG A 51 -7.81 8.75 6.81
C ARG A 51 -6.44 9.11 6.25
N ASN A 52 -5.48 9.29 7.15
CA ASN A 52 -4.07 9.36 6.76
C ASN A 52 -3.58 7.96 6.40
N VAL A 53 -2.93 7.80 5.24
CA VAL A 53 -2.40 6.51 4.78
C VAL A 53 -0.88 6.53 4.80
N PHE A 54 -0.27 5.54 5.43
CA PHE A 54 1.18 5.32 5.44
C PHE A 54 1.47 3.96 4.82
N ALA A 55 2.22 3.92 3.72
CA ALA A 55 2.57 2.70 2.99
C ALA A 55 4.09 2.52 2.93
N TYR A 56 4.57 1.31 3.23
CA TYR A 56 5.99 0.99 3.23
C TYR A 56 6.23 -0.31 2.47
N PHE A 57 7.16 -0.28 1.51
CA PHE A 57 7.75 -1.48 0.91
C PHE A 57 8.85 -1.99 1.83
N THR A 58 8.76 -3.23 2.29
CA THR A 58 9.66 -3.79 3.33
C THR A 58 10.39 -5.05 2.91
N HIS A 59 10.66 -5.26 1.61
CA HIS A 59 11.39 -6.44 1.11
C HIS A 59 12.91 -6.35 1.42
N GLU A 60 13.62 -7.49 1.48
CA GLU A 60 15.08 -7.57 1.68
C GLU A 60 15.89 -7.68 0.38
N GLU A 61 16.96 -6.87 0.29
CA GLU A 61 18.05 -6.80 -0.73
C GLU A 61 17.76 -7.23 -2.19
N GLY A 62 17.77 -6.24 -3.10
CA GLY A 62 17.86 -6.47 -4.56
C GLY A 62 16.60 -6.19 -5.38
N ALA A 63 15.43 -6.00 -4.76
CA ALA A 63 14.22 -5.56 -5.45
C ALA A 63 14.08 -4.01 -5.45
N PRO A 64 13.43 -3.44 -6.49
CA PRO A 64 13.39 -2.00 -6.74
C PRO A 64 12.33 -1.30 -5.86
N ALA A 65 12.43 -1.45 -4.54
CA ALA A 65 11.47 -0.91 -3.57
C ALA A 65 11.20 0.59 -3.76
N THR A 66 12.25 1.36 -4.08
CA THR A 66 12.15 2.79 -4.34
C THR A 66 11.42 3.10 -5.64
N ASP A 67 11.59 2.28 -6.68
CA ASP A 67 10.86 2.47 -7.93
C ASP A 67 9.39 2.10 -7.75
N TYR A 68 9.07 1.02 -7.03
CA TYR A 68 7.69 0.69 -6.67
C TYR A 68 7.03 1.81 -5.86
N ALA A 69 7.74 2.40 -4.90
CA ALA A 69 7.24 3.54 -4.14
C ALA A 69 6.98 4.76 -5.05
N ARG A 70 7.87 5.05 -6.00
CA ARG A 70 7.66 6.14 -6.96
C ARG A 70 6.44 5.89 -7.83
N THR A 71 6.36 4.72 -8.47
CA THR A 71 5.21 4.35 -9.32
C THR A 71 3.90 4.39 -8.54
N LEU A 72 3.88 3.87 -7.30
CA LEU A 72 2.70 3.92 -6.45
C LEU A 72 2.27 5.37 -6.14
N MET A 73 3.22 6.27 -5.86
CA MET A 73 2.93 7.69 -5.62
C MET A 73 2.38 8.39 -6.86
N GLU A 74 2.91 8.09 -8.05
CA GLU A 74 2.41 8.61 -9.32
C GLU A 74 0.97 8.14 -9.58
N LEU A 75 0.69 6.85 -9.35
CA LEU A 75 -0.65 6.29 -9.48
C LEU A 75 -1.64 6.90 -8.48
N VAL A 76 -1.23 7.13 -7.22
CA VAL A 76 -2.11 7.73 -6.21
C VAL A 76 -2.45 9.18 -6.54
N THR A 77 -1.46 9.96 -7.02
CA THR A 77 -1.64 11.39 -7.30
C THR A 77 -2.32 11.66 -8.65
N GLY A 78 -2.11 10.80 -9.65
CA GLY A 78 -2.76 10.89 -10.96
C GLY A 78 -4.21 10.40 -10.99
N ASN A 79 -4.65 9.69 -9.95
CA ASN A 79 -5.99 9.11 -9.84
C ASN A 79 -6.91 9.91 -8.89
N GLN A 80 -6.53 11.16 -8.54
CA GLN A 80 -7.32 12.11 -7.75
C GLN A 80 -8.12 13.08 -8.62
#